data_AF-A0A915B3I4-F1
#
_entry.id   AF-A0A915B3I4-F1
#
_cell.length_a   1.000
_cell.length_b   1.000
_cell.length_c   1.000
_cell.angle_alpha   90.00
_cell.angle_beta   90.00
_cell.angle_gamma   90.00
#
_symmetry.space_group_name_H-M   'P 1'
#
loop_
_entity.id
_entity.type
_entity.pdbx_description
1 polymer ?
#
loop_
_entity_poly.entity_id
_entity_poly.type
_entity_poly.pdbx_seq_one_letter_code
_entity_poly.pdbx_strand_id
1 'polypeptide(L)'
;LSIILFSTSFFLMPEHPQSPSPIFQNLIAFWVLGMCNNFAYVIMLSAAKDILSAQQGRPTANDSSDDTCQTRIVHRDCPPISTGSVLLADILPALAVKVLTPFFMYRIPFGVRHLIVVLLQCGSFIVVANSTSVTLGLIGVVIASAGSGLGEVTYLSLASYFPSRVVTAWSSGTGGAGILGAFAYASLTDSHMLAMSPRAALLTMLCVPAIFAFTYWRVLMPPSTVHRVILAHPFRYRVPNNEMSRNRLRLFGDDDDEDSRLLV
;
A
#
# COMPACT_ATOMS: atom_id res chain seq x y z
N LEU A 1 -22.23 -4.51 -1.49
CA LEU A 1 -22.67 -4.76 -2.88
C LEU A 1 -21.59 -4.39 -3.91
N SER A 2 -20.92 -3.24 -3.79
CA SER A 2 -19.91 -2.77 -4.77
C SER A 2 -18.63 -3.62 -4.87
N ILE A 3 -18.21 -4.26 -3.77
CA ILE A 3 -17.05 -5.20 -3.76
C ILE A 3 -17.39 -6.52 -4.47
N ILE A 4 -18.64 -6.98 -4.34
CA ILE A 4 -19.14 -8.20 -5.00
C ILE A 4 -19.31 -7.96 -6.50
N LEU A 5 -19.78 -6.77 -6.90
CA LEU A 5 -19.89 -6.38 -8.32
C LEU A 5 -18.55 -6.27 -9.04
N PHE A 6 -17.48 -5.92 -8.32
CA PHE A 6 -16.12 -5.93 -8.86
C PHE A 6 -15.60 -7.37 -9.01
N SER A 7 -15.91 -8.25 -8.07
CA SER A 7 -15.58 -9.68 -8.12
C SER A 7 -16.31 -10.40 -9.27
N THR A 8 -17.59 -10.11 -9.50
CA THR A 8 -18.34 -10.71 -10.61
C THR A 8 -17.92 -10.17 -11.97
N SER A 9 -17.50 -8.90 -12.07
CA SER A 9 -16.93 -8.34 -13.30
C SER A 9 -15.49 -8.84 -13.57
N PHE A 10 -14.76 -9.24 -12.52
CA PHE A 10 -13.45 -9.89 -12.62
C PHE A 10 -13.55 -11.37 -13.05
N PHE A 11 -14.68 -12.03 -12.75
CA PHE A 11 -14.91 -13.46 -13.07
C PHE A 11 -15.70 -13.72 -14.36
N LEU A 12 -16.42 -12.73 -14.90
CA LEU A 12 -17.23 -12.86 -16.13
C LEU A 12 -16.52 -12.29 -17.37
N MET A 13 -15.31 -12.75 -17.67
CA MET A 13 -14.72 -12.55 -18.99
C MET A 13 -14.50 -13.91 -19.67
N PRO A 14 -15.00 -14.12 -20.90
CA PRO A 14 -14.89 -15.41 -21.57
C PRO A 14 -13.43 -15.72 -21.84
N GLU A 15 -13.01 -16.94 -21.46
CA GLU A 15 -11.69 -17.47 -21.77
C GLU A 15 -11.50 -17.56 -23.29
N HIS A 16 -10.63 -16.70 -23.82
CA HIS A 16 -9.94 -16.98 -25.08
C HIS A 16 -8.43 -16.91 -24.79
N PRO A 17 -7.63 -17.91 -25.17
CA PRO A 17 -6.20 -17.90 -24.93
C PRO A 17 -5.56 -16.89 -25.89
N GLN A 18 -5.46 -15.65 -25.46
CA GLN A 18 -4.64 -14.62 -26.08
C GLN A 18 -3.79 -14.01 -24.97
N SER A 19 -2.50 -13.81 -25.24
CA SER A 19 -1.57 -13.11 -24.34
C SER A 19 -2.26 -11.91 -23.69
N PRO A 20 -2.18 -11.72 -22.36
CA PRO A 20 -2.91 -10.67 -21.68
C PRO A 20 -2.64 -9.32 -22.37
N SER A 21 -3.70 -8.61 -22.72
CA SER A 21 -3.56 -7.29 -23.33
C SER A 21 -2.75 -6.38 -22.39
N PRO A 22 -1.93 -5.44 -22.90
CA PRO A 22 -1.13 -4.54 -22.06
C PRO A 22 -2.02 -3.76 -21.07
N ILE A 23 -3.30 -3.56 -21.40
CA ILE A 23 -4.30 -2.95 -20.53
C ILE A 23 -4.60 -3.88 -19.35
N PHE A 24 -4.90 -5.16 -19.59
CA PHE A 24 -5.20 -6.13 -18.53
C PHE A 24 -4.03 -6.31 -17.56
N GLN A 25 -2.80 -6.38 -18.10
CA GLN A 25 -1.60 -6.45 -17.28
C GLN A 25 -1.43 -5.21 -16.40
N ASN A 26 -1.68 -4.02 -16.93
CA ASN A 26 -1.61 -2.78 -16.15
C ASN A 26 -2.73 -2.68 -15.10
N LEU A 27 -3.94 -3.20 -15.38
CA LEU A 27 -5.01 -3.27 -14.39
C LEU A 27 -4.62 -4.16 -13.21
N ILE A 28 -4.06 -5.35 -13.47
CA ILE A 28 -3.54 -6.24 -12.41
C ILE A 28 -2.42 -5.54 -11.64
N ALA A 29 -1.47 -4.94 -12.34
CA ALA A 29 -0.35 -4.25 -11.71
C ALA A 29 -0.85 -3.16 -10.76
N PHE A 30 -1.74 -2.28 -11.21
CA PHE A 30 -2.26 -1.19 -10.37
C PHE A 30 -3.14 -1.67 -9.22
N TRP A 31 -3.89 -2.76 -9.40
CA TRP A 31 -4.64 -3.38 -8.30
C TRP A 31 -3.70 -3.89 -7.21
N VAL A 32 -2.65 -4.64 -7.59
CA VAL A 32 -1.64 -5.13 -6.64
C VAL A 32 -0.85 -3.97 -6.02
N LEU A 33 -0.48 -2.95 -6.78
CA LEU A 33 0.22 -1.76 -6.26
C LEU A 33 -0.65 -1.02 -5.24
N GLY A 34 -1.95 -0.83 -5.50
CA GLY A 34 -2.88 -0.22 -4.55
C GLY A 34 -3.05 -1.03 -3.28
N MET A 35 -3.14 -2.35 -3.42
CA MET A 35 -3.21 -3.27 -2.29
C MET A 35 -1.95 -3.22 -1.42
N CYS A 36 -0.77 -3.43 -2.02
CA CYS A 36 0.50 -3.46 -1.29
C CYS A 36 0.85 -2.12 -0.63
N ASN A 37 0.51 -0.99 -1.27
CA ASN A 37 0.78 0.35 -0.72
C ASN A 37 0.10 0.58 0.64
N ASN A 38 -1.12 0.08 0.80
CA ASN A 38 -1.92 0.28 2.00
C ASN A 38 -1.87 -0.94 2.94
N PHE A 39 -1.19 -2.01 2.55
CA PHE A 39 -1.19 -3.25 3.29
C PHE A 39 -0.62 -3.09 4.69
N ALA A 40 0.52 -2.42 4.82
CA ALA A 40 1.14 -2.29 6.13
C ALA A 40 0.40 -1.38 7.09
N TYR A 41 -0.21 -0.31 6.58
CA TYR A 41 -1.14 0.51 7.35
C TYR A 41 -2.19 -0.40 8.01
N VAL A 42 -2.85 -1.27 7.22
CA VAL A 42 -3.85 -2.21 7.73
C VAL A 42 -3.26 -3.17 8.77
N ILE A 43 -2.08 -3.75 8.49
CA ILE A 43 -1.42 -4.67 9.42
C ILE A 43 -1.06 -3.99 10.75
N MET A 44 -0.57 -2.74 10.71
CA MET A 44 -0.24 -2.00 11.94
C MET A 44 -1.48 -1.74 12.79
N LEU A 45 -2.62 -1.46 12.15
CA LEU A 45 -3.89 -1.31 12.86
C LEU A 45 -4.40 -2.63 13.43
N SER A 46 -4.31 -3.72 12.68
CA SER A 46 -4.68 -5.06 13.16
C SER A 46 -3.78 -5.51 14.31
N ALA A 47 -2.49 -5.19 14.27
CA ALA A 47 -1.50 -5.53 15.28
C ALA A 47 -1.46 -4.55 16.47
N ALA A 48 -2.19 -3.43 16.41
CA ALA A 48 -2.05 -2.34 17.39
C ALA A 48 -2.25 -2.80 18.84
N LYS A 49 -3.24 -3.67 19.08
CA LYS A 49 -3.51 -4.21 20.42
C LYS A 49 -2.37 -5.11 20.92
N ASP A 50 -1.86 -5.96 20.05
CA ASP A 50 -0.79 -6.92 20.38
C ASP A 50 0.56 -6.21 20.59
N ILE A 51 0.83 -5.14 19.84
CA ILE A 51 1.99 -4.28 20.03
C ILE A 51 1.90 -3.57 21.39
N LEU A 52 0.74 -3.04 21.77
CA LEU A 52 0.59 -2.35 23.05
C LEU A 52 0.69 -3.29 24.25
N SER A 53 0.15 -4.50 24.16
CA SER A 53 0.18 -5.49 25.25
C SER A 53 1.57 -6.10 25.45
N ALA A 54 2.28 -6.45 24.37
CA ALA A 54 3.62 -7.04 24.44
C ALA A 54 4.67 -6.09 25.06
N GLN A 55 4.53 -4.78 24.84
CA GLN A 55 5.53 -3.79 25.22
C GLN A 55 5.33 -3.20 26.62
N GLN A 56 4.15 -3.39 27.23
CA GLN A 56 3.89 -2.94 28.60
C GLN A 56 4.44 -3.91 29.67
N GLY A 57 5.12 -4.99 29.27
CA GLY A 57 5.79 -5.91 30.19
C GLY A 57 4.84 -6.57 31.20
N ARG A 58 3.53 -6.61 30.90
CA ARG A 58 2.58 -7.30 31.77
C ARG A 58 2.92 -8.79 31.71
N PRO A 59 3.15 -9.46 32.86
CA PRO A 59 3.28 -10.90 32.85
C PRO A 59 2.07 -11.44 32.11
N THR A 60 2.28 -12.42 31.23
CA THR A 60 1.24 -13.38 30.94
C THR A 60 0.75 -13.85 32.30
N ALA A 61 -0.40 -13.33 32.76
CA ALA A 61 -1.16 -14.06 33.74
C ALA A 61 -1.20 -15.49 33.18
N ASN A 62 -0.96 -16.47 34.04
CA ASN A 62 -1.33 -17.84 33.75
C ASN A 62 -2.86 -17.87 33.59
N ASP A 63 -3.39 -17.25 32.52
CA ASP A 63 -4.68 -17.56 31.98
C ASP A 63 -4.42 -18.85 31.22
N SER A 64 -4.41 -19.93 32.01
CA SER A 64 -5.08 -21.15 31.61
C SER A 64 -6.25 -20.77 30.71
N SER A 65 -6.03 -21.00 29.43
CA SER A 65 -7.02 -21.11 28.39
C SER A 65 -8.33 -21.66 28.94
N ASP A 66 -9.27 -20.78 29.25
CA ASP A 66 -10.66 -21.11 29.19
C ASP A 66 -11.45 -19.87 28.81
N ASP A 67 -12.07 -19.98 27.65
CA ASP A 67 -12.88 -19.00 26.93
C ASP A 67 -14.21 -18.78 27.69
N THR A 68 -14.13 -18.43 28.96
CA THR A 68 -15.28 -18.23 29.83
C THR A 68 -15.63 -16.76 29.89
N CYS A 69 -16.84 -16.45 29.43
CA CYS A 69 -17.47 -15.15 29.60
C CYS A 69 -17.48 -14.78 31.09
N GLN A 70 -16.57 -13.90 31.54
CA GLN A 70 -16.47 -13.52 32.95
C GLN A 70 -17.72 -12.73 33.35
N THR A 71 -18.56 -13.32 34.21
CA THR A 71 -19.82 -12.74 34.70
C THR A 71 -19.62 -11.51 35.60
N ARG A 72 -18.38 -11.19 35.96
CA ARG A 72 -18.03 -10.02 36.77
C ARG A 72 -16.67 -9.45 36.35
N ILE A 73 -16.69 -8.26 35.76
CA ILE A 73 -15.48 -7.50 35.42
C ILE A 73 -15.01 -6.79 36.70
N VAL A 74 -14.09 -7.41 37.44
CA VAL A 74 -13.57 -6.87 38.72
C VAL A 74 -12.44 -5.84 38.50
N HIS A 75 -11.68 -5.98 37.41
CA HIS A 75 -10.67 -5.01 37.00
C HIS A 75 -10.75 -4.74 35.50
N ARG A 76 -10.73 -3.46 35.13
CA ARG A 76 -10.46 -3.02 33.74
C ARG A 76 -8.98 -2.68 33.64
N ASP A 77 -8.25 -3.47 32.87
CA ASP A 77 -6.89 -3.12 32.48
C ASP A 77 -6.94 -1.98 31.46
N CYS A 78 -6.79 -0.75 31.96
CA CYS A 78 -6.65 0.43 31.12
C CYS A 78 -5.16 0.59 30.74
N PRO A 79 -4.77 0.35 29.47
CA PRO A 79 -3.42 0.67 29.04
C PRO A 79 -3.20 2.19 29.13
N PRO A 80 -2.02 2.66 29.56
CA PRO A 80 -1.68 4.08 29.62
C PRO A 80 -1.73 4.78 28.25
N ILE A 81 -1.61 4.01 27.16
CA ILE A 81 -1.70 4.49 25.78
C ILE A 81 -2.95 3.87 25.13
N SER A 82 -3.81 4.74 24.59
CA SER A 82 -5.03 4.34 23.89
C SER A 82 -4.71 3.80 22.49
N THR A 83 -5.45 2.79 22.04
CA THR A 83 -5.44 2.33 20.64
C THR A 83 -5.73 3.47 19.66
N GLY A 84 -6.48 4.49 20.09
CA GLY A 84 -6.72 5.71 19.32
C GLY A 84 -5.44 6.51 18.99
N SER A 85 -4.45 6.49 19.86
CA SER A 85 -3.16 7.13 19.60
C SER A 85 -2.38 6.44 18.48
N VAL A 86 -2.51 5.11 18.35
CA VAL A 86 -1.92 4.34 17.25
C VAL A 86 -2.59 4.71 15.92
N LEU A 87 -3.93 4.81 15.91
CA LEU A 87 -4.70 5.26 14.74
C LEU A 87 -4.29 6.66 14.27
N LEU A 88 -4.10 7.60 15.20
CA LEU A 88 -3.64 8.95 14.86
C LEU A 88 -2.21 8.95 14.33
N ALA A 89 -1.31 8.18 14.95
CA ALA A 89 0.07 8.01 14.47
C ALA A 89 0.13 7.37 13.08
N ASP A 90 -0.92 6.66 12.67
CA ASP A 90 -1.02 6.00 11.37
C ASP A 90 -1.69 6.85 10.28
N ILE A 91 -2.50 7.85 10.64
CA ILE A 91 -3.17 8.74 9.67
C ILE A 91 -2.43 10.08 9.49
N LEU A 92 -1.98 10.70 10.57
CA LEU A 92 -1.40 12.05 10.51
C LEU A 92 -0.13 12.16 9.64
N PRO A 93 0.83 11.21 9.70
CA PRO A 93 2.02 11.29 8.86
C PRO A 93 1.68 11.17 7.36
N ALA A 94 0.78 10.25 6.99
CA ALA A 94 0.31 10.11 5.62
C ALA A 94 -0.32 11.41 5.10
N LEU A 95 -1.17 12.07 5.90
CA LEU A 95 -1.78 13.36 5.53
C LEU A 95 -0.73 14.46 5.36
N ALA A 96 0.22 14.58 6.28
CA ALA A 96 1.30 15.54 6.18
C ALA A 96 2.14 15.32 4.91
N VAL A 97 2.51 14.06 4.63
CA VAL A 97 3.23 13.71 3.40
C VAL A 97 2.41 14.05 2.17
N LYS A 98 1.11 13.76 2.13
CA LYS A 98 0.24 14.08 0.98
C LYS A 98 0.18 15.59 0.69
N VAL A 99 0.19 16.43 1.72
CA VAL A 99 0.21 17.90 1.57
C VAL A 99 1.58 18.40 1.11
N LEU A 100 2.67 17.82 1.62
CA LEU A 100 4.03 18.28 1.32
C LEU A 100 4.57 17.76 -0.02
N THR A 101 4.21 16.55 -0.41
CA THR A 101 4.77 15.84 -1.57
C THR A 101 4.63 16.60 -2.90
N PRO A 102 3.50 17.27 -3.23
CA PRO A 102 3.34 18.03 -4.47
C PRO A 102 4.43 19.09 -4.71
N PHE A 103 4.96 19.70 -3.65
CA PHE A 103 6.00 20.73 -3.75
C PHE A 103 7.38 20.17 -4.15
N PHE A 104 7.67 18.92 -3.82
CA PHE A 104 8.97 18.29 -4.05
C PHE A 104 8.97 17.31 -5.24
N MET A 105 7.78 16.84 -5.65
CA MET A 105 7.64 15.71 -6.57
C MET A 105 8.25 15.95 -7.96
N TYR A 106 8.17 17.17 -8.49
CA TYR A 106 8.48 17.47 -9.89
C TYR A 106 9.90 17.09 -10.36
N ARG A 107 10.85 16.89 -9.44
CA ARG A 107 12.25 16.52 -9.75
C ARG A 107 12.57 15.04 -9.60
N ILE A 108 11.68 14.25 -8.99
CA ILE A 108 11.98 12.87 -8.61
C ILE A 108 11.26 11.91 -9.58
N PRO A 109 11.95 10.98 -10.26
CA PRO A 109 11.34 9.99 -11.14
C PRO A 109 10.57 8.91 -10.35
N PHE A 110 9.51 8.38 -10.95
CA PHE A 110 8.60 7.41 -10.32
C PHE A 110 9.30 6.17 -9.73
N GLY A 111 10.34 5.66 -10.41
CA GLY A 111 11.05 4.47 -9.94
C GLY A 111 11.80 4.69 -8.62
N VAL A 112 12.38 5.88 -8.43
CA VAL A 112 13.06 6.23 -7.16
C VAL A 112 12.04 6.44 -6.06
N ARG A 113 10.91 7.09 -6.35
CA ARG A 113 9.81 7.24 -5.38
C ARG A 113 9.30 5.88 -4.92
N HIS A 114 9.06 4.96 -5.85
CA HIS A 114 8.63 3.59 -5.53
C HIS A 114 9.64 2.86 -4.64
N LEU A 115 10.94 2.94 -4.99
CA LEU A 115 11.98 2.32 -4.16
C LEU A 115 11.97 2.88 -2.73
N ILE A 116 11.85 4.20 -2.57
CA ILE A 116 11.76 4.82 -1.24
C ILE A 116 10.56 4.28 -0.46
N VAL A 117 9.39 4.16 -1.11
CA VAL A 117 8.17 3.62 -0.48
C VAL A 117 8.39 2.17 -0.04
N VAL A 118 8.99 1.32 -0.88
CA VAL A 118 9.29 -0.08 -0.53
C VAL A 118 10.29 -0.17 0.63
N LEU A 119 11.33 0.68 0.64
CA LEU A 119 12.32 0.70 1.72
C LEU A 119 11.72 1.18 3.05
N LEU A 120 10.90 2.24 3.01
CA LEU A 120 10.14 2.69 4.19
C LEU A 120 9.24 1.57 4.68
N GLN A 121 8.62 0.83 3.75
CA GLN A 121 7.73 -0.27 4.08
C GLN A 121 8.43 -1.46 4.75
N CYS A 122 9.59 -1.87 4.21
CA CYS A 122 10.41 -2.91 4.84
C CYS A 122 10.93 -2.43 6.20
N GLY A 123 11.41 -1.19 6.25
CA GLY A 123 11.94 -0.56 7.46
C GLY A 123 10.91 -0.52 8.59
N SER A 124 9.66 -0.17 8.30
CA SER A 124 8.60 -0.14 9.30
C SER A 124 8.33 -1.51 9.91
N PHE A 125 8.22 -2.57 9.09
CA PHE A 125 7.99 -3.91 9.61
C PHE A 125 9.15 -4.40 10.47
N ILE A 126 10.39 -4.14 10.05
CA ILE A 126 11.58 -4.50 10.83
C ILE A 126 11.63 -3.73 12.15
N VAL A 127 11.33 -2.43 12.15
CA VAL A 127 11.33 -1.59 13.36
C VAL A 127 10.25 -2.06 14.34
N VAL A 128 9.02 -2.30 13.89
CA VAL A 128 7.95 -2.77 14.78
C VAL A 128 8.23 -4.18 15.29
N ALA A 129 8.69 -5.09 14.43
CA ALA A 129 9.02 -6.46 14.82
C ALA A 129 10.15 -6.53 15.87
N ASN A 130 11.10 -5.60 15.84
CA ASN A 130 12.21 -5.55 16.80
C ASN A 130 11.98 -4.53 17.92
N SER A 131 10.77 -3.97 18.05
CA SER A 131 10.50 -2.97 19.07
C SER A 131 10.53 -3.58 20.49
N THR A 132 11.22 -2.90 21.40
CA THR A 132 11.30 -3.21 22.84
C THR A 132 10.65 -2.15 23.71
N SER A 133 10.16 -1.08 23.07
CA SER A 133 9.35 -0.04 23.71
C SER A 133 8.18 0.34 22.81
N VAL A 134 7.10 0.84 23.42
CA VAL A 134 5.92 1.34 22.71
C VAL A 134 6.31 2.47 21.75
N THR A 135 7.22 3.37 22.16
CA THR A 135 7.70 4.47 21.32
C THR A 135 8.37 3.97 20.05
N LEU A 136 9.21 2.93 20.14
CA LEU A 136 9.87 2.36 18.97
C LEU A 136 8.87 1.67 18.03
N GLY A 137 7.85 1.01 18.59
CA GLY A 137 6.72 0.49 17.83
C GLY A 137 5.97 1.59 17.06
N LEU A 138 5.63 2.70 17.75
CA LEU A 138 4.96 3.85 17.14
C LEU A 138 5.81 4.53 16.06
N ILE A 139 7.13 4.61 16.23
CA ILE A 139 8.04 5.11 15.17
C ILE A 139 7.89 4.25 13.91
N GLY A 140 7.84 2.93 14.05
CA GLY A 140 7.60 2.02 12.94
C GLY A 140 6.25 2.27 12.25
N VAL A 141 5.18 2.51 13.01
CA VAL A 141 3.86 2.88 12.47
C VAL A 141 3.92 4.20 11.70
N VAL A 142 4.58 5.22 12.24
CA VAL A 142 4.76 6.52 11.56
C VAL A 142 5.53 6.38 10.25
N ILE A 143 6.57 5.54 10.22
CA ILE A 143 7.34 5.25 9.00
C ILE A 143 6.45 4.55 7.96
N ALA A 144 5.62 3.58 8.36
CA ALA A 144 4.68 2.91 7.46
C ALA A 144 3.67 3.90 6.86
N SER A 145 3.10 4.76 7.71
CA SER A 145 2.14 5.81 7.34
C SER A 145 2.74 6.83 6.36
N ALA A 146 3.95 7.32 6.63
CA ALA A 146 4.64 8.24 5.72
C ALA A 146 4.93 7.57 4.37
N GLY A 147 5.35 6.30 4.38
CA GLY A 147 5.58 5.50 3.19
C GLY A 147 4.32 5.32 2.34
N SER A 148 3.21 4.90 2.93
CA SER A 148 1.93 4.71 2.23
C SER A 148 1.39 6.02 1.65
N GLY A 149 1.55 7.14 2.36
CA GLY A 149 1.21 8.48 1.89
C GLY A 149 2.03 8.90 0.66
N LEU A 150 3.35 8.70 0.70
CA LEU A 150 4.23 9.00 -0.44
C LEU A 150 3.90 8.12 -1.65
N GLY A 151 3.59 6.85 -1.40
CA GLY A 151 3.22 5.90 -2.44
C GLY A 151 1.88 6.26 -3.08
N GLU A 152 0.86 6.63 -2.31
CA GLU A 152 -0.44 7.04 -2.84
C GLU A 152 -0.32 8.20 -3.83
N VAL A 153 0.39 9.27 -3.45
CA VAL A 153 0.60 10.41 -4.37
C VAL A 153 1.37 9.93 -5.62
N THR A 154 2.34 9.03 -5.45
CA THR A 154 3.15 8.47 -6.56
C THR A 154 2.31 7.68 -7.54
N TYR A 155 1.47 6.76 -7.07
CA TYR A 155 0.66 5.91 -7.95
C TYR A 155 -0.53 6.63 -8.55
N LEU A 156 -1.17 7.55 -7.82
CA LEU A 156 -2.23 8.37 -8.39
C LEU A 156 -1.69 9.30 -9.48
N SER A 157 -0.51 9.90 -9.25
CA SER A 157 0.19 10.68 -10.28
C SER A 157 0.54 9.79 -11.48
N LEU A 158 0.98 8.55 -11.25
CA LEU A 158 1.30 7.61 -12.32
C LEU A 158 0.04 7.13 -13.07
N ALA A 159 -1.08 6.91 -12.37
CA ALA A 159 -2.35 6.45 -12.93
C ALA A 159 -2.96 7.47 -13.90
N SER A 160 -2.66 8.77 -13.74
CA SER A 160 -3.09 9.82 -14.68
C SER A 160 -2.58 9.64 -16.11
N TYR A 161 -1.52 8.84 -16.31
CA TYR A 161 -0.98 8.49 -17.63
C TYR A 161 -1.65 7.26 -18.27
N PHE A 162 -2.63 6.66 -17.59
CA PHE A 162 -3.34 5.47 -18.03
C PHE A 162 -4.85 5.72 -18.16
N PRO A 163 -5.59 4.84 -18.86
CA PRO A 163 -7.05 4.94 -18.92
C PRO A 163 -7.69 4.89 -17.54
N SER A 164 -8.83 5.57 -17.35
CA SER A 164 -9.54 5.72 -16.06
C SER A 164 -9.83 4.40 -15.34
N ARG A 165 -9.94 3.28 -16.06
CA ARG A 165 -10.10 1.93 -15.50
C ARG A 165 -8.98 1.55 -14.53
N VAL A 166 -7.77 2.07 -14.75
CA VAL A 166 -6.59 1.85 -13.91
C VAL A 166 -6.72 2.51 -12.54
N VAL A 167 -7.28 3.73 -12.48
CA VAL A 167 -7.57 4.41 -11.22
C VAL A 167 -8.62 3.63 -10.42
N THR A 168 -9.63 3.10 -11.09
CA THR A 168 -10.63 2.23 -10.44
C THR A 168 -10.01 0.94 -9.92
N ALA A 169 -9.10 0.30 -10.68
CA ALA A 169 -8.37 -0.88 -10.24
C ALA A 169 -7.47 -0.59 -9.02
N TRP A 170 -6.75 0.54 -9.03
CA TRP A 170 -5.96 0.99 -7.89
C TRP A 170 -6.83 1.22 -6.64
N SER A 171 -7.95 1.93 -6.78
CA SER A 171 -8.89 2.19 -5.69
C SER A 171 -9.47 0.90 -5.12
N SER A 172 -9.86 -0.04 -6.00
CA SER A 172 -10.32 -1.37 -5.63
C SER A 172 -9.24 -2.16 -4.86
N GLY A 173 -7.99 -2.10 -5.31
CA GLY A 173 -6.85 -2.71 -4.63
C GLY A 173 -6.64 -2.17 -3.22
N THR A 174 -6.74 -0.85 -3.06
CA THR A 174 -6.68 -0.18 -1.74
C THR A 174 -7.80 -0.66 -0.81
N GLY A 175 -9.03 -0.80 -1.31
CA GLY A 175 -10.14 -1.39 -0.54
C GLY A 175 -9.88 -2.85 -0.17
N GLY A 176 -9.29 -3.62 -1.09
CA GLY A 176 -8.88 -5.01 -0.87
C GLY A 176 -7.81 -5.16 0.21
N ALA A 177 -6.90 -4.19 0.36
CA ALA A 177 -5.88 -4.19 1.41
C ALA A 177 -6.50 -4.28 2.82
N GLY A 178 -7.62 -3.59 3.05
CA GLY A 178 -8.34 -3.63 4.33
C GLY A 178 -8.82 -5.03 4.70
N ILE A 179 -9.46 -5.71 3.76
CA ILE A 179 -10.02 -7.05 3.97
C ILE A 179 -8.90 -8.09 4.04
N LEU A 180 -8.01 -8.09 3.05
CA LEU A 180 -6.94 -9.08 2.95
C LEU A 180 -5.88 -8.89 4.03
N GLY A 181 -5.56 -7.66 4.42
CA GLY A 181 -4.61 -7.37 5.50
C GLY A 181 -5.14 -7.80 6.86
N ALA A 182 -6.38 -7.45 7.19
CA ALA A 182 -7.00 -7.88 8.45
C ALA A 182 -7.13 -9.40 8.52
N PHE A 183 -7.58 -10.03 7.43
CA PHE A 183 -7.67 -11.49 7.34
C PHE A 183 -6.29 -12.15 7.45
N ALA A 184 -5.29 -11.66 6.72
CA ALA A 184 -3.95 -12.24 6.75
C ALA A 184 -3.31 -12.14 8.14
N TYR A 185 -3.43 -11.00 8.83
CA TYR A 185 -2.94 -10.86 10.20
C TYR A 185 -3.65 -11.82 11.15
N ALA A 186 -4.99 -11.84 11.13
CA ALA A 186 -5.78 -12.74 11.96
C ALA A 186 -5.42 -14.21 11.73
N SER A 187 -5.32 -14.66 10.48
CA SER A 187 -4.93 -16.04 10.15
C SER A 187 -3.52 -16.41 10.61
N LEU A 188 -2.60 -15.45 10.71
CA LEU A 188 -1.25 -15.69 11.19
C LEU A 188 -1.17 -15.75 12.72
N THR A 189 -1.93 -14.90 13.41
CA THR A 189 -1.88 -14.78 14.87
C THR A 189 -2.86 -15.68 15.62
N ASP A 190 -3.92 -16.15 14.96
CA ASP A 190 -4.94 -16.99 15.59
C ASP A 190 -4.35 -18.35 16.00
N SER A 191 -4.69 -18.78 17.22
CA SER A 191 -4.18 -19.99 17.87
C SER A 191 -4.66 -21.26 17.17
N HIS A 192 -5.81 -21.20 16.49
CA HIS A 192 -6.37 -22.33 15.72
C HIS A 192 -5.79 -22.44 14.29
N MET A 193 -5.02 -21.45 13.83
CA MET A 193 -4.42 -21.46 12.50
C MET A 193 -2.90 -21.64 12.57
N LEU A 194 -2.13 -20.55 12.56
CA LEU A 194 -0.66 -20.60 12.54
C LEU A 194 -0.02 -20.34 13.90
N ALA A 195 -0.77 -19.80 14.88
CA ALA A 195 -0.29 -19.50 16.24
C ALA A 195 1.07 -18.77 16.28
N MET A 196 1.35 -17.90 15.29
CA MET A 196 2.61 -17.19 15.22
C MET A 196 2.61 -15.99 16.18
N SER A 197 3.76 -15.75 16.81
CA SER A 197 3.97 -14.50 17.54
C SER A 197 3.78 -13.29 16.61
N PRO A 198 3.27 -12.14 17.10
CA PRO A 198 3.12 -10.92 16.31
C PRO A 198 4.42 -10.48 15.60
N ARG A 199 5.58 -10.71 16.24
CA ARG A 199 6.90 -10.47 15.66
C ARG A 199 7.15 -11.34 14.42
N ALA A 200 6.88 -12.64 14.52
CA ALA A 200 7.05 -13.57 13.41
C ALA A 200 6.05 -13.31 12.28
N ALA A 201 4.81 -12.92 12.61
CA ALA A 201 3.81 -12.51 11.63
C ALA A 201 4.27 -11.28 10.84
N LEU A 202 4.74 -10.22 11.51
CA LEU A 202 5.26 -9.00 10.87
C LEU A 202 6.48 -9.27 9.98
N LEU A 203 7.38 -10.16 10.41
CA LEU A 203 8.54 -10.54 9.60
C LEU A 203 8.14 -11.37 8.38
N THR A 204 7.17 -12.27 8.51
CA THR A 204 6.62 -13.06 7.39
C THR A 204 5.98 -12.14 6.34
N MET A 205 5.36 -11.04 6.78
CA MET A 205 4.75 -10.04 5.89
C MET A 205 5.74 -9.24 5.04
N LEU A 206 7.06 -9.39 5.21
CA LEU A 206 8.05 -8.84 4.26
C LEU A 206 7.90 -9.42 2.84
N CYS A 207 7.16 -10.51 2.67
CA CYS A 207 6.77 -10.98 1.35
C CYS A 207 5.97 -9.92 0.56
N VAL A 208 5.17 -9.08 1.23
CA VAL A 208 4.33 -8.06 0.59
C VAL A 208 5.17 -6.95 -0.06
N PRO A 209 6.12 -6.27 0.61
CA PRO A 209 6.98 -5.30 -0.07
C PRO A 209 7.85 -5.94 -1.16
N ALA A 210 8.18 -7.23 -1.08
CA ALA A 210 8.84 -7.94 -2.18
C ALA A 210 7.92 -8.11 -3.41
N ILE A 211 6.66 -8.50 -3.20
CA ILE A 211 5.63 -8.53 -4.25
C ILE A 211 5.42 -7.13 -4.82
N PHE A 212 5.42 -6.11 -3.96
CA PHE A 212 5.23 -4.72 -4.33
C PHE A 212 6.33 -4.23 -5.29
N ALA A 213 7.58 -4.50 -4.92
CA ALA A 213 8.76 -4.28 -5.75
C ALA A 213 8.64 -5.01 -7.10
N PHE A 214 8.41 -6.33 -7.05
CA PHE A 214 8.33 -7.16 -8.24
C PHE A 214 7.27 -6.65 -9.23
N THR A 215 6.10 -6.28 -8.71
CA THR A 215 4.96 -5.78 -9.50
C THR A 215 5.35 -4.51 -10.26
N TYR A 216 5.99 -3.54 -9.60
CA TYR A 216 6.38 -2.30 -10.25
C TYR A 216 7.43 -2.50 -11.36
N TRP A 217 8.47 -3.29 -11.10
CA TRP A 217 9.57 -3.42 -12.08
C TRP A 217 9.26 -4.39 -13.21
N ARG A 218 8.52 -5.48 -12.94
CA ARG A 218 8.33 -6.60 -13.87
C ARG A 218 6.92 -6.69 -14.46
N VAL A 219 5.89 -6.34 -13.69
CA VAL A 219 4.49 -6.49 -14.13
C VAL A 219 3.94 -5.20 -14.71
N LEU A 220 4.25 -4.05 -14.13
CA LEU A 220 3.77 -2.77 -14.66
C LEU A 220 4.48 -2.44 -15.98
N MET A 221 3.71 -2.26 -17.05
CA MET A 221 4.19 -1.79 -18.34
C MET A 221 3.86 -0.30 -18.49
N PRO A 222 4.77 0.61 -18.08
CA PRO A 222 4.54 2.04 -18.26
C PRO A 222 4.53 2.40 -19.75
N PRO A 223 3.68 3.36 -20.17
CA PRO A 223 3.73 3.91 -21.52
C PRO A 223 5.09 4.56 -21.79
N SER A 224 5.49 4.57 -23.06
CA SER A 224 6.78 5.12 -23.54
C SER A 224 6.99 6.61 -23.24
N THR A 225 5.95 7.30 -22.77
CA THR A 225 5.97 8.70 -22.31
C THR A 225 6.49 8.88 -20.89
N VAL A 226 6.61 7.80 -20.10
CA VAL A 226 7.12 7.84 -18.72
C VAL A 226 8.56 7.32 -18.68
N HIS A 227 9.52 8.22 -18.42
CA HIS A 227 10.94 7.89 -18.34
C HIS A 227 11.23 6.90 -17.19
N ARG A 228 11.59 5.65 -17.51
CA ARG A 228 12.09 4.67 -16.53
C ARG A 228 13.51 5.02 -16.13
N VAL A 229 13.74 5.19 -14.82
CA VAL A 229 15.10 5.11 -14.27
C VAL A 229 15.44 3.64 -14.06
N ILE A 230 16.36 3.14 -14.86
CA ILE A 230 16.93 1.80 -14.72
C ILE A 230 17.94 1.87 -13.57
N LEU A 231 17.77 1.03 -12.56
CA LEU A 231 18.56 1.03 -11.31
C LEU A 231 20.08 0.95 -11.54
N ALA A 232 20.51 0.41 -12.68
CA ALA A 232 21.90 0.24 -13.05
C ALA A 232 22.63 1.53 -13.48
N HIS A 233 21.92 2.63 -13.80
CA HIS A 233 22.53 3.86 -14.33
C HIS A 233 22.00 5.13 -13.62
N PRO A 234 22.58 5.52 -12.47
CA PRO A 234 22.12 6.67 -11.68
C PRO A 234 22.31 8.03 -12.38
N PHE A 235 23.21 8.15 -13.36
CA PHE A 235 23.52 9.41 -14.05
C PHE A 235 22.44 9.93 -15.02
N ARG A 236 21.39 9.16 -15.32
CA ARG A 236 20.24 9.62 -16.13
C ARG A 236 19.06 10.18 -15.31
N TYR A 237 19.25 10.42 -14.02
CA TYR A 237 18.21 10.96 -13.13
C TYR A 237 17.72 12.38 -13.49
N ARG A 238 18.45 13.12 -14.34
CA ARG A 238 18.10 14.50 -14.73
C ARG A 238 17.21 14.51 -15.97
N VAL A 239 15.91 14.74 -15.77
CA VAL A 239 14.94 14.97 -16.86
C VAL A 239 15.35 16.22 -17.66
N PRO A 240 15.59 16.13 -18.98
CA PRO A 240 15.86 17.29 -19.82
C PRO A 240 14.58 18.12 -20.02
N ASN A 241 14.65 19.44 -19.82
CA ASN A 241 13.51 20.37 -19.91
C ASN A 241 12.76 20.38 -21.26
N ASN A 242 13.29 19.78 -22.32
CA ASN A 242 12.75 19.91 -23.68
C ASN A 242 11.64 18.91 -24.05
N GLU A 243 11.44 17.82 -23.30
CA GLU A 243 10.40 16.81 -23.61
C GLU A 243 9.01 17.18 -23.07
N MET A 244 8.94 17.97 -21.98
CA MET A 244 7.67 18.36 -21.36
C MET A 244 6.86 19.32 -22.25
N SER A 245 7.53 20.23 -22.97
CA SER A 245 6.88 21.15 -23.91
C SER A 245 6.39 20.44 -25.17
N ARG A 246 7.09 19.41 -25.64
CA ARG A 246 6.72 18.67 -26.86
C ARG A 246 5.54 17.73 -26.63
N ASN A 247 5.41 17.15 -25.44
CA ASN A 247 4.27 16.29 -25.09
C ASN A 247 2.99 17.07 -24.74
N ARG A 248 3.08 18.28 -24.16
CA ARG A 248 1.90 19.15 -24.05
C ARG A 248 1.33 19.52 -25.42
N LEU A 249 2.19 19.82 -26.40
CA LEU A 249 1.74 20.16 -27.75
C LEU A 249 1.03 19.00 -28.47
N ARG A 250 1.35 17.75 -28.13
CA ARG A 250 0.68 16.58 -28.71
C ARG A 250 -0.65 16.25 -28.04
N LEU A 251 -0.76 16.45 -26.72
CA LEU A 251 -2.03 16.23 -26.02
C LEU A 251 -3.14 17.22 -26.44
N PHE A 252 -2.78 18.45 -26.84
CA PHE A 252 -3.75 19.42 -27.36
C PHE A 252 -3.95 19.34 -28.88
N GLY A 253 -3.19 18.49 -29.58
CA GLY A 253 -3.30 18.32 -31.03
C GLY A 253 -4.20 17.16 -31.46
N ASP A 254 -4.40 16.17 -30.59
CA ASP A 254 -5.23 14.99 -30.91
C ASP A 254 -6.73 15.20 -30.59
N ASP A 255 -7.10 16.24 -29.84
CA ASP A 255 -8.51 16.52 -29.48
C ASP A 255 -9.29 17.22 -30.62
N ASP A 256 -8.62 17.88 -31.58
CA ASP A 256 -9.29 18.62 -32.68
C ASP A 256 -9.72 17.71 -33.86
N ASP A 257 -9.20 16.48 -33.95
CA ASP A 257 -9.44 15.59 -35.10
C ASP A 257 -10.60 14.58 -34.90
N GLU A 258 -11.06 14.34 -33.67
CA GLU A 258 -12.20 13.43 -33.41
C GLU A 258 -13.58 14.06 -33.64
N ASP A 259 -13.73 15.38 -33.49
CA ASP A 259 -15.04 16.06 -33.66
C ASP A 259 -15.43 16.27 -35.14
N SER A 260 -14.48 16.11 -36.07
CA SER A 260 -14.74 16.29 -37.51
C SER A 260 -15.23 15.03 -38.23
N ARG A 261 -15.28 13.87 -37.55
CA ARG A 261 -15.70 12.58 -38.16
C ARG A 261 -17.13 12.14 -37.83
N LEU A 262 -17.89 12.96 -37.10
CA LEU A 262 -19.28 12.70 -36.72
C LEU A 262 -20.32 13.52 -37.50
N LEU A 263 -19.90 14.30 -38.52
CA LEU A 263 -20.80 15.14 -39.34
C LEU A 263 -20.65 14.92 -40.86
N VAL A 264 -20.59 13.67 -41.33
CA VAL A 264 -20.85 13.31 -42.73
C VAL A 264 -21.79 12.13 -42.82
#